data_AF-A0A520EU37-F1
#
_entry.id   AF-A0A520EU37-F1
#
_cell.length_a   1.000
_cell.length_b   1.000
_cell.length_c   1.000
_cell.angle_alpha   90.00
_cell.angle_beta   90.00
_cell.angle_gamma   90.00
#
_symmetry.space_group_name_H-M   'P 1'
#
loop_
_entity.id
_entity.type
_entity.pdbx_description
1 polymer ?
#
loop_
_entity_poly.entity_id
_entity_poly.type
_entity_poly.pdbx_seq_one_letter_code
_entity_poly.pdbx_strand_id
1 'polypeptide(L)'
;TPLVVDGLAAEELAALPVPLADGRTVTGPRTTVVGSDASAEVTWVRLVHPDAVSPLLIRLGAREATAAELLSDPALEAALDDLDWDGDEVDGLVSAVLALAGEAGELPGWLGSLPLEDDEGELRSADELLLPGAPLARLLVRDSPFGVLSAASVARFGKRTLRAVGVGWGFSVVRDECPTGPDHDLDDEPAWWSSLATEPETLVAVRDLDLVRSDAWAEALTILLDEPSTRAALTDRDGYTAWWLRRHALIDNRSPITFRAPSDETFAGLLDPLDHPRADELHAVLAASTCESVESARVLLRALEDPQRHPTAAVIARTHTLIASAVLDRRIDVADLDPPDRVRTLGGTVADASDGLVVDAPWLAPVVPPEVAVLSDMTTAAALADVLDIRRASEAITGEVRGVGRVSSWDREPGAVLACAVLGLPLPTGSVVVHRELVVRLSGAVSGDRAVPWWVTPDGTVHCVESWERPRGA
;
A
#
# COMPACT_ATOMS: atom_id res chain seq x y z
N THR A 1 -62.01 -6.64 -22.85
CA THR A 1 -61.97 -5.17 -23.05
C THR A 1 -61.13 -4.58 -21.93
N PRO A 2 -60.17 -3.68 -22.17
CA PRO A 2 -59.40 -3.11 -21.06
C PRO A 2 -60.36 -2.33 -20.15
N LEU A 3 -60.36 -2.67 -18.85
CA LEU A 3 -61.21 -2.03 -17.83
C LEU A 3 -60.81 -0.58 -17.54
N VAL A 4 -59.56 -0.22 -17.80
CA VAL A 4 -59.01 1.14 -17.64
C VAL A 4 -58.58 1.63 -19.01
N VAL A 5 -59.23 2.70 -19.49
CA VAL A 5 -59.00 3.29 -20.82
C VAL A 5 -58.61 4.77 -20.76
N ASP A 6 -58.82 5.43 -19.62
CA ASP A 6 -58.44 6.82 -19.35
C ASP A 6 -58.15 7.04 -17.85
N GLY A 7 -57.72 8.25 -17.49
CA GLY A 7 -57.38 8.61 -16.10
C GLY A 7 -58.59 8.70 -15.16
N LEU A 8 -59.79 8.94 -15.68
CA LEU A 8 -61.01 8.98 -14.86
C LEU A 8 -61.42 7.57 -14.42
N ALA A 9 -61.35 6.59 -15.33
CA ALA A 9 -61.58 5.18 -15.01
C ALA A 9 -60.53 4.64 -14.01
N ALA A 10 -59.30 5.16 -14.04
CA ALA A 10 -58.28 4.83 -13.04
C ALA A 10 -58.59 5.43 -11.66
N GLU A 11 -59.12 6.66 -11.59
CA GLU A 11 -59.56 7.29 -10.34
C GLU A 11 -60.77 6.58 -9.72
N GLU A 12 -61.75 6.16 -10.53
CA GLU A 12 -62.91 5.38 -10.06
C GLU A 12 -62.51 4.02 -9.45
N LEU A 13 -61.35 3.48 -9.85
CA LEU A 13 -60.78 2.22 -9.35
C LEU A 13 -59.62 2.44 -8.36
N ALA A 14 -59.36 3.67 -7.92
CA ALA A 14 -58.25 3.98 -7.02
C ALA A 14 -58.41 3.35 -5.63
N ALA A 15 -59.65 3.03 -5.22
CA ALA A 15 -59.98 2.38 -3.95
C ALA A 15 -60.16 0.86 -4.06
N LEU A 16 -59.72 0.23 -5.16
CA LEU A 16 -59.83 -1.22 -5.33
C LEU A 16 -59.12 -1.95 -4.17
N PRO A 17 -59.78 -2.88 -3.46
CA PRO A 17 -59.13 -3.67 -2.43
C PRO A 17 -58.11 -4.62 -3.07
N VAL A 18 -56.88 -4.60 -2.55
CA VAL A 18 -55.77 -5.43 -3.03
C VAL A 18 -55.32 -6.37 -1.92
N PRO A 19 -55.53 -7.69 -2.07
CA PRO A 19 -54.99 -8.70 -1.15
C PRO A 19 -53.46 -8.70 -1.22
N LEU A 20 -52.82 -8.77 -0.05
CA LEU A 20 -51.37 -8.85 0.09
C LEU A 20 -50.91 -10.28 0.43
N ALA A 21 -49.65 -10.58 0.18
CA ALA A 21 -49.03 -11.88 0.47
C ALA A 21 -49.06 -12.23 1.97
N ASP A 22 -48.97 -11.22 2.84
CA ASP A 22 -49.05 -11.36 4.30
C ASP A 22 -50.48 -11.57 4.86
N GLY A 23 -51.47 -11.75 3.97
CA GLY A 23 -52.87 -11.95 4.31
C GLY A 23 -53.66 -10.68 4.64
N ARG A 24 -53.01 -9.50 4.68
CA ARG A 24 -53.72 -8.21 4.82
C ARG A 24 -54.37 -7.83 3.49
N THR A 25 -55.27 -6.85 3.54
CA THR A 25 -55.85 -6.22 2.33
C THR A 25 -55.73 -4.72 2.47
N VAL A 26 -55.18 -4.07 1.44
CA VAL A 26 -55.03 -2.61 1.40
C VAL A 26 -56.01 -1.99 0.43
N THR A 27 -56.36 -0.73 0.70
CA THR A 27 -57.23 0.05 -0.17
C THR A 27 -56.36 0.78 -1.21
N GLY A 28 -56.43 0.31 -2.46
CA GLY A 28 -55.81 0.95 -3.61
C GLY A 28 -54.45 0.37 -4.03
N PRO A 29 -54.22 0.20 -5.34
CA PRO A 29 -53.03 -0.48 -5.87
C PRO A 29 -51.75 0.36 -5.90
N ARG A 30 -51.84 1.70 -5.78
CA ARG A 30 -50.69 2.62 -5.96
C ARG A 30 -49.54 2.42 -4.96
N THR A 31 -49.82 1.78 -3.82
CA THR A 31 -48.81 1.51 -2.79
C THR A 31 -48.39 0.05 -2.75
N THR A 32 -48.86 -0.76 -3.71
CA THR A 32 -48.62 -2.20 -3.77
C THR A 32 -47.54 -2.56 -4.76
N VAL A 33 -46.86 -3.67 -4.49
CA VAL A 33 -45.75 -4.16 -5.30
C VAL A 33 -46.11 -5.53 -5.89
N VAL A 34 -45.78 -5.75 -7.15
CA VAL A 34 -45.89 -7.05 -7.82
C VAL A 34 -44.47 -7.58 -8.03
N GLY A 35 -44.17 -8.77 -7.51
CA GLY A 35 -42.87 -9.42 -7.61
C GLY A 35 -42.91 -10.77 -8.34
N SER A 36 -41.79 -11.50 -8.31
CA SER A 36 -41.65 -12.87 -8.83
C SER A 36 -42.12 -13.92 -7.80
N ASP A 37 -42.14 -15.20 -8.18
CA ASP A 37 -42.44 -16.29 -7.25
C ASP A 37 -41.48 -16.33 -6.04
N ALA A 38 -40.21 -15.92 -6.21
CA ALA A 38 -39.24 -15.82 -5.12
C ALA A 38 -39.58 -14.73 -4.08
N SER A 39 -40.46 -13.79 -4.41
CA SER A 39 -40.89 -12.75 -3.48
C SER A 39 -42.02 -13.18 -2.55
N ALA A 40 -42.55 -14.41 -2.68
CA ALA A 40 -43.76 -14.85 -1.98
C ALA A 40 -43.73 -14.67 -0.45
N GLU A 41 -42.54 -14.72 0.17
CA GLU A 41 -42.35 -14.59 1.61
C GLU A 41 -41.96 -13.16 2.06
N VAL A 42 -41.92 -12.18 1.16
CA VAL A 42 -41.53 -10.79 1.46
C VAL A 42 -42.60 -10.07 2.28
N THR A 43 -42.18 -9.48 3.40
CA THR A 43 -43.08 -8.82 4.37
C THR A 43 -42.84 -7.31 4.54
N TRP A 44 -41.68 -6.79 4.15
CA TRP A 44 -41.31 -5.37 4.34
C TRP A 44 -41.97 -4.41 3.33
N VAL A 45 -42.46 -4.94 2.21
CA VAL A 45 -43.27 -4.19 1.24
C VAL A 45 -44.71 -4.72 1.17
N ARG A 46 -45.61 -3.91 0.62
CA ARG A 46 -47.01 -4.32 0.36
C ARG A 46 -47.09 -5.19 -0.90
N LEU A 47 -46.53 -6.39 -0.83
CA LEU A 47 -46.52 -7.34 -1.94
C LEU A 47 -47.93 -7.86 -2.21
N VAL A 48 -48.38 -7.76 -3.47
CA VAL A 48 -49.66 -8.30 -3.93
C VAL A 48 -49.64 -9.82 -3.81
N HIS A 49 -50.73 -10.39 -3.27
CA HIS A 49 -50.87 -11.84 -3.18
C HIS A 49 -50.76 -12.49 -4.58
N PRO A 50 -50.05 -13.62 -4.76
CA PRO A 50 -49.84 -14.25 -6.07
C PRO A 50 -51.12 -14.45 -6.89
N ASP A 51 -52.19 -14.94 -6.25
CA ASP A 51 -53.51 -15.14 -6.89
C ASP A 51 -54.23 -13.84 -7.28
N ALA A 52 -53.81 -12.69 -6.76
CA ALA A 52 -54.38 -11.37 -7.05
C ALA A 52 -53.58 -10.58 -8.10
N VAL A 53 -52.41 -11.09 -8.54
CA VAL A 53 -51.57 -10.44 -9.54
C VAL A 53 -52.32 -10.32 -10.86
N SER A 54 -52.44 -9.08 -11.36
CA SER A 54 -53.19 -8.79 -12.58
C SER A 54 -52.61 -7.58 -13.31
N PRO A 55 -52.56 -7.59 -14.66
CA PRO A 55 -52.18 -6.42 -15.45
C PRO A 55 -53.06 -5.18 -15.21
N LEU A 56 -54.22 -5.34 -14.56
CA LEU A 56 -55.04 -4.23 -14.10
C LEU A 56 -54.35 -3.43 -12.98
N LEU A 57 -53.74 -4.11 -12.00
CA LEU A 57 -53.13 -3.45 -10.84
C LEU A 57 -51.95 -2.57 -11.27
N ILE A 58 -51.12 -3.07 -12.19
CA ILE A 58 -50.00 -2.31 -12.77
C ILE A 58 -50.51 -1.04 -13.46
N ARG A 59 -51.59 -1.15 -14.27
CA ARG A 59 -52.22 0.01 -14.91
C ARG A 59 -52.83 1.01 -13.94
N LEU A 60 -53.25 0.55 -12.75
CA LEU A 60 -53.77 1.40 -11.68
C LEU A 60 -52.67 1.96 -10.77
N GLY A 61 -51.40 1.63 -11.03
CA GLY A 61 -50.23 2.20 -10.38
C GLY A 61 -49.52 1.28 -9.39
N ALA A 62 -49.83 -0.02 -9.35
CA ALA A 62 -48.97 -0.98 -8.64
C ALA A 62 -47.59 -1.03 -9.31
N ARG A 63 -46.54 -1.04 -8.49
CA ARG A 63 -45.14 -1.05 -8.97
C ARG A 63 -44.70 -2.50 -9.20
N GLU A 64 -44.09 -2.78 -10.34
CA GLU A 64 -43.35 -4.03 -10.53
C GLU A 64 -41.98 -3.89 -9.88
N ALA A 65 -41.53 -4.89 -9.12
CA ALA A 65 -40.23 -4.90 -8.48
C ALA A 65 -39.45 -6.18 -8.80
N THR A 66 -38.19 -6.01 -9.14
CA THR A 66 -37.21 -7.11 -9.26
C THR A 66 -36.70 -7.54 -7.88
N ALA A 67 -36.09 -8.73 -7.79
CA ALA A 67 -35.45 -9.20 -6.56
C ALA A 67 -34.38 -8.21 -6.04
N ALA A 68 -33.58 -7.63 -6.94
CA ALA A 68 -32.60 -6.61 -6.59
C ALA A 68 -33.25 -5.34 -6.02
N GLU A 69 -34.33 -4.84 -6.62
CA GLU A 69 -35.05 -3.66 -6.11
C GLU A 69 -35.71 -3.91 -4.75
N LEU A 70 -36.12 -5.15 -4.46
CA LEU A 70 -36.67 -5.52 -3.15
C LEU A 70 -35.58 -5.66 -2.09
N LEU A 71 -34.41 -6.17 -2.46
CA LEU A 71 -33.25 -6.32 -1.58
C LEU A 71 -32.52 -5.00 -1.30
N SER A 72 -32.69 -3.99 -2.16
CA SER A 72 -32.19 -2.62 -1.93
C SER A 72 -33.24 -1.69 -1.30
N ASP A 73 -34.39 -2.21 -0.86
CA ASP A 73 -35.46 -1.39 -0.28
C ASP A 73 -35.08 -0.95 1.15
N PRO A 74 -35.11 0.36 1.49
CA PRO A 74 -34.79 0.84 2.84
C PRO A 74 -35.66 0.24 3.95
N ALA A 75 -36.86 -0.27 3.62
CA ALA A 75 -37.71 -0.95 4.59
C ALA A 75 -37.14 -2.32 4.99
N LEU A 76 -36.36 -2.99 4.14
CA LEU A 76 -35.65 -4.22 4.50
C LEU A 76 -34.49 -3.92 5.43
N GLU A 77 -33.71 -2.88 5.13
CA GLU A 77 -32.60 -2.42 5.98
C GLU A 77 -33.11 -2.09 7.40
N ALA A 78 -34.15 -1.27 7.50
CA ALA A 78 -34.79 -0.97 8.78
C ALA A 78 -35.38 -2.22 9.48
N ALA A 79 -35.92 -3.18 8.72
CA ALA A 79 -36.44 -4.41 9.28
C ALA A 79 -35.34 -5.34 9.82
N LEU A 80 -34.14 -5.34 9.23
CA LEU A 80 -32.98 -6.04 9.78
C LEU A 80 -32.43 -5.36 11.03
N ASP A 81 -32.36 -4.02 11.02
CA ASP A 81 -31.89 -3.24 12.17
C ASP A 81 -32.78 -3.41 13.42
N ASP A 82 -34.10 -3.49 13.21
CA ASP A 82 -35.10 -3.66 14.28
C ASP A 82 -35.37 -5.14 14.64
N LEU A 83 -34.73 -6.11 13.96
CA LEU A 83 -35.04 -7.53 14.10
C LEU A 83 -34.64 -8.07 15.48
N ASP A 84 -35.60 -8.68 16.18
CA ASP A 84 -35.34 -9.47 17.39
C ASP A 84 -34.90 -10.89 17.02
N TRP A 85 -33.63 -11.22 17.27
CA TRP A 85 -33.02 -12.50 16.88
C TRP A 85 -33.59 -13.70 17.66
N ASP A 86 -34.24 -13.47 18.80
CA ASP A 86 -34.94 -14.51 19.56
C ASP A 86 -36.40 -14.70 19.09
N GLY A 87 -36.84 -13.92 18.10
CA GLY A 87 -38.22 -13.91 17.61
C GLY A 87 -38.52 -14.94 16.51
N ASP A 88 -39.79 -15.35 16.42
CA ASP A 88 -40.27 -16.29 15.39
C ASP A 88 -40.21 -15.73 13.95
N GLU A 89 -39.93 -14.43 13.79
CA GLU A 89 -39.93 -13.72 12.50
C GLU A 89 -38.62 -13.90 11.71
N VAL A 90 -37.53 -14.29 12.38
CA VAL A 90 -36.18 -14.44 11.80
C VAL A 90 -36.18 -15.41 10.63
N ASP A 91 -36.70 -16.63 10.84
CA ASP A 91 -36.69 -17.69 9.83
C ASP A 91 -37.42 -17.28 8.54
N GLY A 92 -38.53 -16.54 8.68
CA GLY A 92 -39.32 -16.04 7.57
C GLY A 92 -38.57 -14.98 6.78
N LEU A 93 -37.97 -14.01 7.47
CA LEU A 93 -37.19 -12.95 6.83
C LEU A 93 -35.95 -13.49 6.12
N VAL A 94 -35.19 -14.36 6.79
CA VAL A 94 -34.00 -15.03 6.24
C VAL A 94 -34.34 -15.84 5.00
N SER A 95 -35.43 -16.62 5.06
CA SER A 95 -35.89 -17.41 3.91
C SER A 95 -36.27 -16.52 2.73
N ALA A 96 -36.99 -15.42 2.97
CA ALA A 96 -37.37 -14.46 1.94
C ALA A 96 -36.15 -13.77 1.30
N VAL A 97 -35.22 -13.27 2.10
CA VAL A 97 -33.99 -12.62 1.63
C VAL A 97 -33.14 -13.58 0.80
N LEU A 98 -32.91 -14.79 1.29
CA LEU A 98 -32.10 -15.79 0.57
C LEU A 98 -32.77 -16.31 -0.70
N ALA A 99 -34.11 -16.41 -0.73
CA ALA A 99 -34.85 -16.74 -1.94
C ALA A 99 -34.63 -15.67 -3.03
N LEU A 100 -34.77 -14.39 -2.67
CA LEU A 100 -34.53 -13.28 -3.58
C LEU A 100 -33.05 -13.19 -4.00
N ALA A 101 -32.11 -13.40 -3.07
CA ALA A 101 -30.67 -13.38 -3.34
C ALA A 101 -30.27 -14.46 -4.35
N GLY A 102 -31.01 -15.58 -4.41
CA GLY A 102 -30.83 -16.62 -5.42
C GLY A 102 -31.09 -16.13 -6.85
N GLU A 103 -32.00 -15.17 -7.04
CA GLU A 103 -32.34 -14.58 -8.35
C GLU A 103 -31.54 -13.31 -8.66
N ALA A 104 -31.01 -12.65 -7.64
CA ALA A 104 -30.26 -11.42 -7.76
C ALA A 104 -28.78 -11.64 -8.08
N GLY A 105 -28.16 -10.60 -8.64
CA GLY A 105 -26.74 -10.54 -8.95
C GLY A 105 -25.95 -9.93 -7.79
N GLU A 106 -25.50 -8.70 -7.97
CA GLU A 106 -24.80 -7.92 -6.96
C GLU A 106 -25.80 -7.39 -5.92
N LEU A 107 -25.45 -7.49 -4.63
CA LEU A 107 -26.32 -7.20 -3.50
C LEU A 107 -25.73 -6.10 -2.61
N PRO A 108 -26.57 -5.32 -1.90
CA PRO A 108 -26.09 -4.36 -0.92
C PRO A 108 -25.27 -5.03 0.19
N GLY A 109 -24.15 -4.41 0.57
CA GLY A 109 -23.23 -4.96 1.58
C GLY A 109 -23.84 -5.09 2.98
N TRP A 110 -24.80 -4.22 3.35
CA TRP A 110 -25.49 -4.28 4.64
C TRP A 110 -26.31 -5.55 4.85
N LEU A 111 -26.60 -6.33 3.80
CA LEU A 111 -27.20 -7.66 3.94
C LEU A 111 -26.27 -8.66 4.66
N GLY A 112 -25.00 -8.31 4.89
CA GLY A 112 -24.09 -9.03 5.77
C GLY A 112 -24.62 -9.19 7.20
N SER A 113 -25.50 -8.31 7.69
CA SER A 113 -26.12 -8.40 9.02
C SER A 113 -27.20 -9.49 9.13
N LEU A 114 -27.54 -10.17 8.03
CA LEU A 114 -28.59 -11.20 8.02
C LEU A 114 -28.24 -12.32 9.01
N PRO A 115 -29.08 -12.60 10.02
CA PRO A 115 -28.78 -13.64 10.99
C PRO A 115 -28.88 -15.02 10.36
N LEU A 116 -27.83 -15.82 10.50
CA LEU A 116 -27.75 -17.20 10.03
C LEU A 116 -27.20 -18.08 11.14
N GLU A 117 -27.63 -19.34 11.16
CA GLU A 117 -27.12 -20.33 12.12
C GLU A 117 -25.70 -20.77 11.77
N ASP A 118 -24.81 -20.79 12.76
CA ASP A 118 -23.53 -21.48 12.70
C ASP A 118 -23.67 -23.00 12.87
N ASP A 119 -22.55 -23.72 12.90
CA ASP A 119 -22.51 -25.18 13.04
C ASP A 119 -22.79 -25.68 14.47
N GLU A 120 -22.85 -24.77 15.44
CA GLU A 120 -23.27 -25.01 16.83
C GLU A 120 -24.76 -24.70 17.04
N GLY A 121 -25.40 -24.04 16.07
CA GLY A 121 -26.81 -23.65 16.08
C GLY A 121 -27.07 -22.29 16.73
N GLU A 122 -26.03 -21.47 16.89
CA GLU A 122 -26.15 -20.09 17.36
C GLU A 122 -26.33 -19.15 16.15
N LEU A 123 -27.15 -18.10 16.31
CA LEU A 123 -27.34 -17.09 15.28
C LEU A 123 -26.17 -16.11 15.28
N ARG A 124 -25.63 -15.83 14.10
CA ARG A 124 -24.59 -14.83 13.84
C ARG A 124 -24.90 -14.08 12.55
N SER A 125 -24.33 -12.89 12.40
CA SER A 125 -24.41 -12.15 11.15
C SER A 125 -23.76 -12.96 10.01
N ALA A 126 -24.32 -12.88 8.81
CA ALA A 126 -23.79 -13.58 7.64
C ALA A 126 -22.34 -13.20 7.34
N ASP A 127 -21.94 -11.95 7.54
CA ASP A 127 -20.57 -11.46 7.38
C ASP A 127 -19.60 -11.90 8.49
N GLU A 128 -20.11 -12.44 9.61
CA GLU A 128 -19.32 -13.08 10.67
C GLU A 128 -19.21 -14.61 10.49
N LEU A 129 -19.69 -15.15 9.37
CA LEU A 129 -19.70 -16.58 9.10
C LEU A 129 -18.83 -16.94 7.90
N LEU A 130 -18.10 -18.04 8.03
CA LEU A 130 -17.34 -18.63 6.93
C LEU A 130 -18.03 -19.90 6.43
N LEU A 131 -18.01 -20.10 5.11
CA LEU A 131 -18.46 -21.35 4.53
C LEU A 131 -17.60 -22.52 5.03
N PRO A 132 -18.18 -23.72 5.26
CA PRO A 132 -17.42 -24.92 5.56
C PRO A 132 -16.32 -25.19 4.50
N GLY A 133 -15.08 -25.27 4.96
CA GLY A 133 -13.89 -25.46 4.11
C GLY A 133 -13.31 -24.18 3.50
N ALA A 134 -13.76 -23.00 3.95
CA ALA A 134 -13.19 -21.71 3.54
C ALA A 134 -11.67 -21.66 3.81
N PRO A 135 -10.85 -21.27 2.83
CA PRO A 135 -9.41 -21.11 3.02
C PRO A 135 -9.04 -20.02 4.04
N LEU A 136 -9.89 -19.02 4.25
CA LEU A 136 -9.64 -17.99 5.27
C LEU A 136 -9.61 -18.60 6.69
N ALA A 137 -10.50 -19.55 7.00
CA ALA A 137 -10.67 -20.11 8.34
C ALA A 137 -9.37 -20.71 8.93
N ARG A 138 -8.48 -21.26 8.09
CA ARG A 138 -7.20 -21.81 8.56
C ARG A 138 -6.13 -20.75 8.82
N LEU A 139 -6.31 -19.53 8.33
CA LEU A 139 -5.38 -18.42 8.53
C LEU A 139 -5.68 -17.66 9.83
N LEU A 140 -6.92 -17.67 10.29
CA LEU A 140 -7.38 -16.85 11.40
C LEU A 140 -6.87 -17.36 12.75
N VAL A 141 -6.71 -16.44 13.70
CA VAL A 141 -6.43 -16.76 15.11
C VAL A 141 -7.55 -17.63 15.69
N ARG A 142 -7.20 -18.46 16.67
CA ARG A 142 -8.13 -19.44 17.25
C ARG A 142 -9.39 -18.80 17.84
N ASP A 143 -9.24 -17.63 18.45
CA ASP A 143 -10.31 -16.90 19.12
C ASP A 143 -10.89 -15.80 18.20
N SER A 144 -10.81 -16.01 16.89
CA SER A 144 -11.42 -15.13 15.90
C SER A 144 -12.94 -15.07 16.08
N PRO A 145 -13.59 -13.92 15.84
CA PRO A 145 -15.05 -13.78 15.91
C PRO A 145 -15.80 -14.63 14.87
N PHE A 146 -15.11 -15.10 13.83
CA PHE A 146 -15.74 -15.84 12.74
C PHE A 146 -16.25 -17.22 13.18
N GLY A 147 -17.53 -17.48 12.93
CA GLY A 147 -18.14 -18.81 13.04
C GLY A 147 -18.07 -19.60 11.72
N VAL A 148 -18.42 -20.88 11.77
CA VAL A 148 -18.58 -21.71 10.57
C VAL A 148 -20.07 -21.89 10.29
N LEU A 149 -20.52 -21.56 9.07
CA LEU A 149 -21.93 -21.66 8.72
C LEU A 149 -22.45 -23.10 8.80
N SER A 150 -23.68 -23.28 9.30
CA SER A 150 -24.33 -24.59 9.39
C SER A 150 -24.41 -25.32 8.03
N ALA A 151 -24.14 -26.64 8.05
CA ALA A 151 -24.23 -27.46 6.85
C ALA A 151 -25.67 -27.56 6.30
N ALA A 152 -26.68 -27.38 7.17
CA ALA A 152 -28.08 -27.37 6.78
C ALA A 152 -28.42 -26.14 5.92
N SER A 153 -27.94 -24.95 6.32
CA SER A 153 -28.08 -23.71 5.55
C SER A 153 -27.41 -23.81 4.18
N VAL A 154 -26.21 -24.40 4.12
CA VAL A 154 -25.50 -24.65 2.85
C VAL A 154 -26.29 -25.58 1.93
N ALA A 155 -26.89 -26.65 2.47
CA ALA A 155 -27.69 -27.60 1.70
C ALA A 155 -29.01 -26.99 1.20
N ARG A 156 -29.62 -26.09 1.99
CA ARG A 156 -30.90 -25.46 1.68
C ARG A 156 -30.77 -24.36 0.63
N PHE A 157 -29.83 -23.43 0.80
CA PHE A 157 -29.75 -22.20 -0.01
C PHE A 157 -28.59 -22.20 -1.03
N GLY A 158 -27.61 -23.08 -0.86
CA GLY A 158 -26.46 -23.20 -1.74
C GLY A 158 -25.39 -22.12 -1.53
N LYS A 159 -24.14 -22.48 -1.79
CA LYS A 159 -22.97 -21.62 -1.51
C LYS A 159 -22.99 -20.27 -2.23
N ARG A 160 -23.53 -20.21 -3.46
CA ARG A 160 -23.52 -18.97 -4.26
C ARG A 160 -24.37 -17.88 -3.60
N THR A 161 -25.58 -18.23 -3.18
CA THR A 161 -26.51 -17.32 -2.53
C THR A 161 -25.97 -16.84 -1.19
N LEU A 162 -25.43 -17.77 -0.39
CA LEU A 162 -24.82 -17.43 0.90
C LEU A 162 -23.63 -16.48 0.76
N ARG A 163 -22.77 -16.69 -0.26
CA ARG A 163 -21.70 -15.73 -0.56
C ARG A 163 -22.20 -14.37 -1.02
N ALA A 164 -23.35 -14.32 -1.69
CA ALA A 164 -23.92 -13.06 -2.18
C ALA A 164 -24.43 -12.18 -1.02
N VAL A 165 -24.91 -12.79 0.07
CA VAL A 165 -25.36 -12.07 1.28
C VAL A 165 -24.24 -11.80 2.29
N GLY A 166 -22.98 -12.12 1.98
CA GLY A 166 -21.84 -11.77 2.83
C GLY A 166 -21.11 -12.94 3.48
N VAL A 167 -21.60 -14.18 3.40
CA VAL A 167 -20.90 -15.34 4.00
C VAL A 167 -19.51 -15.53 3.37
N GLY A 168 -18.49 -15.49 4.22
CA GLY A 168 -17.09 -15.45 3.84
C GLY A 168 -16.55 -16.76 3.24
N TRP A 169 -15.50 -16.60 2.44
CA TRP A 169 -14.72 -17.70 1.85
C TRP A 169 -13.22 -17.38 1.89
N GLY A 170 -12.87 -16.23 1.33
CA GLY A 170 -11.56 -15.58 1.45
C GLY A 170 -11.72 -14.24 2.15
N PHE A 171 -10.69 -13.41 2.08
CA PHE A 171 -10.78 -12.02 2.51
C PHE A 171 -11.84 -11.26 1.70
N SER A 172 -12.57 -10.37 2.38
CA SER A 172 -13.54 -9.46 1.78
C SER A 172 -12.88 -8.10 1.51
N VAL A 173 -13.47 -7.33 0.58
CA VAL A 173 -12.98 -6.00 0.20
C VAL A 173 -14.09 -4.99 0.43
N VAL A 174 -13.76 -3.92 1.17
CA VAL A 174 -14.58 -2.71 1.25
C VAL A 174 -14.17 -1.78 0.12
N ARG A 175 -15.18 -1.25 -0.59
CA ARG A 175 -15.01 -0.19 -1.58
C ARG A 175 -15.93 0.97 -1.22
N ASP A 176 -15.37 2.15 -1.09
CA ASP A 176 -16.14 3.39 -0.96
C ASP A 176 -15.67 4.42 -1.98
N GLU A 177 -16.63 5.04 -2.65
CA GLU A 177 -16.42 6.11 -3.62
C GLU A 177 -16.66 7.45 -2.92
N CYS A 178 -15.65 8.30 -2.87
CA CYS A 178 -15.65 9.54 -2.09
C CYS A 178 -15.87 9.31 -0.57
N PRO A 179 -15.01 8.50 0.08
CA PRO A 179 -15.10 8.28 1.53
C PRO A 179 -15.03 9.60 2.29
N THR A 180 -15.85 9.71 3.34
CA THR A 180 -15.96 10.96 4.13
C THR A 180 -15.19 10.92 5.46
N GLY A 181 -14.62 9.77 5.81
CA GLY A 181 -13.83 9.58 7.01
C GLY A 181 -13.41 8.11 7.21
N PRO A 182 -12.79 7.80 8.37
CA PRO A 182 -12.44 6.44 8.76
C PRO A 182 -13.60 5.74 9.49
N ASP A 183 -14.68 5.42 8.76
CA ASP A 183 -15.93 4.84 9.29
C ASP A 183 -16.28 3.48 8.67
N HIS A 184 -15.27 2.74 8.19
CA HIS A 184 -15.44 1.47 7.48
C HIS A 184 -15.21 0.23 8.37
N ASP A 185 -15.01 0.44 9.67
CA ASP A 185 -14.66 -0.60 10.66
C ASP A 185 -13.40 -1.40 10.28
N LEU A 186 -12.40 -0.71 9.73
CA LEU A 186 -11.10 -1.29 9.40
C LEU A 186 -10.11 -1.10 10.56
N ASP A 187 -9.25 -2.07 10.79
CA ASP A 187 -8.25 -1.98 11.87
C ASP A 187 -7.25 -0.84 11.64
N ASP A 188 -7.01 -0.01 12.65
CA ASP A 188 -6.11 1.16 12.61
C ASP A 188 -6.41 2.16 11.46
N GLU A 189 -7.64 2.16 10.93
CA GLU A 189 -8.06 3.06 9.85
C GLU A 189 -7.86 4.56 10.16
N PRO A 190 -8.16 5.06 11.37
CA PRO A 190 -7.93 6.46 11.68
C PRO A 190 -6.46 6.88 11.56
N ALA A 191 -5.52 5.96 11.82
CA ALA A 191 -4.09 6.22 11.69
C ALA A 191 -3.67 6.27 10.21
N TRP A 192 -4.21 5.37 9.38
CA TRP A 192 -4.02 5.44 7.93
C TRP A 192 -4.57 6.74 7.35
N TRP A 193 -5.83 7.08 7.67
CA TRP A 193 -6.50 8.29 7.20
C TRP A 193 -5.71 9.55 7.53
N SER A 194 -5.18 9.62 8.76
CA SER A 194 -4.36 10.75 9.24
C SER A 194 -2.98 10.83 8.57
N SER A 195 -2.51 9.75 7.95
CA SER A 195 -1.21 9.71 7.26
C SER A 195 -1.28 10.23 5.82
N LEU A 196 -2.47 10.32 5.24
CA LEU A 196 -2.66 10.76 3.87
C LEU A 196 -2.46 12.29 3.75
N ALA A 197 -1.79 12.71 2.68
CA ALA A 197 -1.63 14.14 2.38
C ALA A 197 -2.94 14.78 1.86
N THR A 198 -3.85 13.98 1.30
CA THR A 198 -5.14 14.40 0.76
C THR A 198 -6.12 13.23 0.88
N GLU A 199 -7.39 13.54 1.04
CA GLU A 199 -8.46 12.54 1.10
C GLU A 199 -8.49 11.71 -0.20
N PRO A 200 -8.65 10.38 -0.11
CA PRO A 200 -8.64 9.51 -1.28
C PRO A 200 -9.96 9.65 -2.05
N GLU A 201 -9.89 9.61 -3.39
CA GLU A 201 -11.11 9.62 -4.24
C GLU A 201 -11.90 8.32 -4.11
N THR A 202 -11.20 7.19 -3.92
CA THR A 202 -11.80 5.87 -3.71
C THR A 202 -10.99 5.13 -2.66
N LEU A 203 -11.67 4.53 -1.69
CA LEU A 203 -11.09 3.57 -0.76
C LEU A 203 -11.28 2.15 -1.28
N VAL A 204 -10.22 1.35 -1.32
CA VAL A 204 -10.27 -0.10 -1.58
C VAL A 204 -9.43 -0.80 -0.52
N ALA A 205 -10.10 -1.45 0.42
CA ALA A 205 -9.47 -2.01 1.61
C ALA A 205 -9.86 -3.47 1.81
N VAL A 206 -8.89 -4.30 2.20
CA VAL A 206 -9.15 -5.67 2.65
C VAL A 206 -9.47 -5.66 4.14
N ARG A 207 -10.58 -6.30 4.55
CA ARG A 207 -10.98 -6.41 5.95
C ARG A 207 -10.22 -7.52 6.69
N ASP A 208 -10.29 -7.48 8.02
CA ASP A 208 -9.98 -8.61 8.90
C ASP A 208 -8.53 -9.11 8.81
N LEU A 209 -7.60 -8.25 8.40
CA LEU A 209 -6.18 -8.55 8.29
C LEU A 209 -5.53 -8.77 9.67
N ASP A 210 -6.03 -8.09 10.69
CA ASP A 210 -5.60 -8.19 12.09
C ASP A 210 -5.91 -9.56 12.73
N LEU A 211 -6.88 -10.27 12.18
CA LEU A 211 -7.27 -11.60 12.64
C LEU A 211 -6.37 -12.73 12.10
N VAL A 212 -5.47 -12.43 11.16
CA VAL A 212 -4.55 -13.42 10.58
C VAL A 212 -3.48 -13.83 11.60
N ARG A 213 -3.26 -15.13 11.77
CA ARG A 213 -2.19 -15.65 12.63
C ARG A 213 -0.83 -15.19 12.14
N SER A 214 0.03 -14.84 13.09
CA SER A 214 1.39 -14.36 12.80
C SER A 214 2.24 -15.36 12.01
N ASP A 215 1.96 -16.66 12.08
CA ASP A 215 2.66 -17.71 11.34
C ASP A 215 2.03 -18.05 9.97
N ALA A 216 0.92 -17.39 9.60
CA ALA A 216 0.14 -17.71 8.39
C ALA A 216 0.28 -16.67 7.27
N TRP A 217 1.07 -15.61 7.45
CA TRP A 217 1.17 -14.50 6.50
C TRP A 217 1.63 -14.90 5.09
N ALA A 218 2.58 -15.83 4.96
CA ALA A 218 3.02 -16.29 3.64
C ALA A 218 1.86 -16.91 2.82
N GLU A 219 1.00 -17.68 3.49
CA GLU A 219 -0.18 -18.28 2.88
C GLU A 219 -1.30 -17.25 2.66
N ALA A 220 -1.48 -16.32 3.60
CA ALA A 220 -2.43 -15.21 3.47
C ALA A 220 -2.13 -14.36 2.25
N LEU A 221 -0.86 -14.02 1.99
CA LEU A 221 -0.43 -13.29 0.80
C LEU A 221 -0.74 -14.04 -0.50
N THR A 222 -0.59 -15.38 -0.51
CA THR A 222 -1.00 -16.19 -1.67
C THR A 222 -2.51 -16.07 -1.91
N ILE A 223 -3.33 -16.20 -0.87
CA ILE A 223 -4.80 -16.10 -0.98
C ILE A 223 -5.24 -14.71 -1.42
N LEU A 224 -4.65 -13.64 -0.85
CA LEU A 224 -4.90 -12.26 -1.26
C LEU A 224 -4.53 -12.01 -2.73
N LEU A 225 -3.46 -12.64 -3.21
CA LEU A 225 -3.03 -12.54 -4.60
C LEU A 225 -3.84 -13.44 -5.53
N ASP A 226 -4.60 -14.43 -5.07
CA ASP A 226 -5.39 -15.31 -5.93
C ASP A 226 -6.75 -14.70 -6.31
N GLU A 227 -7.33 -13.88 -5.43
CA GLU A 227 -8.60 -13.19 -5.69
C GLU A 227 -8.38 -11.82 -6.39
N PRO A 228 -9.05 -11.50 -7.51
CA PRO A 228 -8.84 -10.25 -8.23
C PRO A 228 -9.11 -8.97 -7.44
N SER A 229 -10.15 -8.95 -6.59
CA SER A 229 -10.54 -7.77 -5.81
C SER A 229 -9.49 -7.42 -4.75
N THR A 230 -9.04 -8.41 -3.98
CA THR A 230 -7.97 -8.23 -2.97
C THR A 230 -6.63 -7.93 -3.63
N ARG A 231 -6.32 -8.56 -4.76
CA ARG A 231 -5.09 -8.27 -5.52
C ARG A 231 -5.04 -6.81 -5.97
N ALA A 232 -6.16 -6.24 -6.41
CA ALA A 232 -6.21 -4.82 -6.77
C ALA A 232 -5.85 -3.91 -5.58
N ALA A 233 -6.35 -4.24 -4.38
CA ALA A 233 -6.06 -3.50 -3.15
C ALA A 233 -4.56 -3.56 -2.74
N LEU A 234 -3.82 -4.57 -3.19
CA LEU A 234 -2.37 -4.72 -2.93
C LEU A 234 -1.48 -3.89 -3.87
N THR A 235 -2.03 -3.31 -4.93
CA THR A 235 -1.23 -2.57 -5.93
C THR A 235 -1.00 -1.10 -5.55
N ASP A 236 -1.94 -0.52 -4.81
CA ASP A 236 -1.84 0.86 -4.34
C ASP A 236 -0.97 0.93 -3.09
N ARG A 237 0.16 1.63 -3.18
CA ARG A 237 1.12 1.77 -2.07
C ARG A 237 0.60 2.68 -0.98
N ASP A 238 -0.17 3.71 -1.33
CA ASP A 238 -0.75 4.65 -0.37
C ASP A 238 -2.11 4.16 0.13
N GLY A 239 -2.70 3.17 -0.55
CA GLY A 239 -3.92 2.49 -0.14
C GLY A 239 -3.80 1.78 1.21
N TYR A 240 -4.93 1.71 1.92
CA TYR A 240 -5.04 1.15 3.27
C TYR A 240 -4.41 -0.23 3.40
N THR A 241 -4.73 -1.15 2.48
CA THR A 241 -4.27 -2.55 2.57
C THR A 241 -2.75 -2.66 2.55
N ALA A 242 -2.07 -1.98 1.61
CA ALA A 242 -0.62 -2.05 1.52
C ALA A 242 0.04 -1.34 2.71
N TRP A 243 -0.51 -0.20 3.15
CA TRP A 243 -0.09 0.50 4.35
C TRP A 243 -0.17 -0.38 5.59
N TRP A 244 -1.32 -1.05 5.80
CA TRP A 244 -1.59 -1.89 6.96
C TRP A 244 -0.60 -3.06 7.00
N LEU A 245 -0.42 -3.74 5.86
CA LEU A 245 0.53 -4.85 5.76
C LEU A 245 1.98 -4.43 6.05
N ARG A 246 2.43 -3.28 5.54
CA ARG A 246 3.77 -2.76 5.84
C ARG A 246 4.00 -2.54 7.33
N ARG A 247 2.94 -2.11 8.04
CA ARG A 247 2.99 -1.72 9.45
C ARG A 247 2.84 -2.90 10.40
N HIS A 248 1.92 -3.81 10.10
CA HIS A 248 1.43 -4.80 11.06
C HIS A 248 1.73 -6.25 10.68
N ALA A 249 1.82 -6.57 9.39
CA ALA A 249 2.10 -7.95 8.98
C ALA A 249 3.53 -8.35 9.33
N LEU A 250 3.72 -9.65 9.59
CA LEU A 250 5.02 -10.24 9.89
C LEU A 250 5.25 -11.47 9.01
N ILE A 251 6.22 -11.39 8.12
CA ILE A 251 6.67 -12.49 7.27
C ILE A 251 7.95 -13.04 7.89
N ASP A 252 7.93 -14.29 8.35
CA ASP A 252 9.04 -14.88 9.11
C ASP A 252 9.51 -14.01 10.30
N ASN A 253 8.54 -13.47 11.06
CA ASN A 253 8.76 -12.52 12.16
C ASN A 253 9.46 -11.20 11.77
N ARG A 254 9.44 -10.84 10.48
CA ARG A 254 10.01 -9.60 9.97
C ARG A 254 8.94 -8.78 9.28
N SER A 255 9.01 -7.46 9.41
CA SER A 255 8.13 -6.56 8.67
C SER A 255 8.39 -6.66 7.15
N PRO A 256 7.35 -6.59 6.31
CA PRO A 256 7.47 -6.63 4.86
C PRO A 256 8.42 -5.59 4.27
N ILE A 257 8.54 -4.41 4.88
CA ILE A 257 9.45 -3.35 4.41
C ILE A 257 10.94 -3.71 4.55
N THR A 258 11.27 -4.83 5.21
CA THR A 258 12.64 -5.36 5.31
C THR A 258 13.02 -6.27 4.14
N PHE A 259 12.08 -6.52 3.22
CA PHE A 259 12.28 -7.31 2.03
C PHE A 259 12.15 -6.43 0.78
N ARG A 260 12.82 -6.84 -0.30
CA ARG A 260 12.67 -6.24 -1.63
C ARG A 260 11.91 -7.19 -2.56
N ALA A 261 11.33 -6.64 -3.62
CA ALA A 261 10.89 -7.46 -4.75
C ALA A 261 12.12 -8.09 -5.44
N PRO A 262 12.06 -9.36 -5.89
CA PRO A 262 13.17 -10.00 -6.59
C PRO A 262 13.68 -9.23 -7.81
N SER A 263 12.79 -8.58 -8.57
CA SER A 263 13.14 -7.76 -9.73
C SER A 263 13.66 -6.36 -9.39
N ASP A 264 13.46 -5.88 -8.15
CA ASP A 264 13.96 -4.58 -7.71
C ASP A 264 15.39 -4.73 -7.15
N GLU A 265 16.36 -4.25 -7.92
CA GLU A 265 17.78 -4.31 -7.58
C GLU A 265 18.28 -3.08 -6.80
N THR A 266 17.38 -2.13 -6.43
CA THR A 266 17.74 -0.89 -5.73
C THR A 266 18.55 -1.14 -4.45
N PHE A 267 18.14 -2.15 -3.68
CA PHE A 267 18.78 -2.57 -2.42
C PHE A 267 19.36 -3.98 -2.49
N ALA A 268 19.78 -4.43 -3.68
CA ALA A 268 20.35 -5.76 -3.85
C ALA A 268 21.58 -6.00 -2.95
N GLY A 269 21.56 -7.12 -2.23
CA GLY A 269 22.60 -7.49 -1.26
C GLY A 269 22.51 -6.75 0.09
N LEU A 270 21.66 -5.71 0.18
CA LEU A 270 21.33 -5.01 1.42
C LEU A 270 20.04 -5.56 2.06
N LEU A 271 18.97 -5.69 1.27
CA LEU A 271 17.72 -6.32 1.68
C LEU A 271 17.53 -7.67 0.96
N ASP A 272 16.94 -8.63 1.66
CA ASP A 272 16.61 -9.94 1.09
C ASP A 272 15.45 -9.82 0.12
N PRO A 273 15.47 -10.52 -1.03
CA PRO A 273 14.25 -10.71 -1.79
C PRO A 273 13.23 -11.48 -0.95
N LEU A 274 11.95 -11.11 -1.04
CA LEU A 274 10.89 -11.89 -0.41
C LEU A 274 10.84 -13.29 -1.06
N ASP A 275 10.88 -14.34 -0.23
CA ASP A 275 10.68 -15.72 -0.69
C ASP A 275 9.19 -16.02 -0.91
N HIS A 276 8.67 -15.54 -2.04
CA HIS A 276 7.30 -15.80 -2.47
C HIS A 276 7.26 -15.90 -4.00
N PRO A 277 6.58 -16.90 -4.60
CA PRO A 277 6.53 -17.10 -6.05
C PRO A 277 6.03 -15.90 -6.86
N ARG A 278 5.24 -15.03 -6.23
CA ARG A 278 4.64 -13.81 -6.81
C ARG A 278 5.11 -12.54 -6.10
N ALA A 279 6.31 -12.55 -5.50
CA ALA A 279 6.83 -11.43 -4.71
C ALA A 279 6.87 -10.09 -5.46
N ASP A 280 7.09 -10.10 -6.78
CA ASP A 280 7.11 -8.88 -7.61
C ASP A 280 5.73 -8.19 -7.68
N GLU A 281 4.64 -8.92 -7.49
CA GLU A 281 3.28 -8.34 -7.43
C GLU A 281 2.98 -7.65 -6.10
N LEU A 282 3.85 -7.82 -5.09
CA LEU A 282 3.72 -7.24 -3.76
C LEU A 282 4.54 -5.96 -3.58
N HIS A 283 5.02 -5.32 -4.65
CA HIS A 283 5.91 -4.15 -4.56
C HIS A 283 5.40 -3.05 -3.61
N ALA A 284 4.08 -2.89 -3.49
CA ALA A 284 3.45 -1.87 -2.67
C ALA A 284 3.57 -2.19 -1.17
N VAL A 285 3.68 -3.47 -0.83
CA VAL A 285 3.82 -4.00 0.52
C VAL A 285 5.30 -4.13 0.93
N LEU A 286 6.22 -4.23 -0.03
CA LEU A 286 7.65 -4.38 0.23
C LEU A 286 8.37 -3.03 0.37
N ALA A 287 9.70 -3.07 0.58
CA ALA A 287 10.55 -1.88 0.55
C ALA A 287 10.36 -1.12 -0.78
N ALA A 288 10.12 0.20 -0.70
CA ALA A 288 10.11 1.06 -1.88
C ALA A 288 11.52 1.24 -2.42
N SER A 289 11.66 1.57 -3.71
CA SER A 289 12.93 2.02 -4.29
C SER A 289 13.39 3.41 -3.79
N THR A 290 12.61 4.03 -2.90
CA THR A 290 12.89 5.30 -2.23
C THR A 290 12.78 5.15 -0.71
N CYS A 291 13.40 6.08 0.02
CA CYS A 291 13.30 6.14 1.49
C CYS A 291 12.13 7.05 1.87
N GLU A 292 10.93 6.52 2.09
CA GLU A 292 9.68 7.28 2.19
C GLU A 292 9.35 7.79 3.61
N SER A 293 9.77 7.05 4.65
CA SER A 293 9.46 7.34 6.05
C SER A 293 10.64 7.09 6.98
N VAL A 294 10.51 7.57 8.22
CA VAL A 294 11.46 7.31 9.33
C VAL A 294 11.71 5.81 9.50
N GLU A 295 10.66 4.98 9.46
CA GLU A 295 10.75 3.53 9.56
C GLU A 295 11.56 2.92 8.42
N SER A 296 11.34 3.38 7.19
CA SER A 296 12.14 2.91 6.04
C SER A 296 13.61 3.29 6.17
N ALA A 297 13.93 4.50 6.66
CA ALA A 297 15.30 4.93 6.94
C ALA A 297 15.95 4.05 8.02
N ARG A 298 15.23 3.78 9.12
CA ARG A 298 15.72 2.90 10.20
C ARG A 298 16.02 1.48 9.69
N VAL A 299 15.18 0.94 8.82
CA VAL A 299 15.41 -0.39 8.20
C VAL A 299 16.67 -0.37 7.34
N LEU A 300 16.85 0.66 6.51
CA LEU A 300 18.02 0.78 5.64
C LEU A 300 19.32 1.03 6.43
N LEU A 301 19.30 1.89 7.45
CA LEU A 301 20.44 2.14 8.33
C LEU A 301 20.86 0.86 9.07
N ARG A 302 19.90 0.14 9.67
CA ARG A 302 20.17 -1.15 10.32
C ARG A 302 20.74 -2.18 9.34
N ALA A 303 20.24 -2.23 8.11
CA ALA A 303 20.78 -3.12 7.09
C ALA A 303 22.21 -2.73 6.67
N LEU A 304 22.53 -1.44 6.64
CA LEU A 304 23.88 -0.95 6.36
C LEU A 304 24.84 -1.34 7.49
N GLU A 305 24.41 -1.35 8.75
CA GLU A 305 25.18 -1.78 9.92
C GLU A 305 25.47 -3.30 9.98
N ASP A 306 24.72 -4.14 9.26
CA ASP A 306 24.82 -5.59 9.37
C ASP A 306 26.01 -6.17 8.57
N PRO A 307 27.10 -6.63 9.21
CA PRO A 307 28.29 -7.12 8.49
C PRO A 307 28.05 -8.39 7.66
N GLN A 308 26.92 -9.08 7.84
CA GLN A 308 26.54 -10.24 7.00
C GLN A 308 25.93 -9.82 5.65
N ARG A 309 25.62 -8.53 5.48
CA ARG A 309 25.15 -7.97 4.21
C ARG A 309 26.33 -7.64 3.29
N HIS A 310 26.17 -7.96 2.01
CA HIS A 310 27.19 -7.78 0.98
C HIS A 310 26.66 -6.98 -0.23
N PRO A 311 26.15 -5.74 -0.03
CA PRO A 311 25.74 -4.89 -1.14
C PRO A 311 26.96 -4.44 -1.96
N THR A 312 26.72 -4.11 -3.23
CA THR A 312 27.76 -3.48 -4.07
C THR A 312 28.01 -2.03 -3.64
N ALA A 313 29.18 -1.47 -3.99
CA ALA A 313 29.49 -0.06 -3.75
C ALA A 313 28.42 0.90 -4.31
N ALA A 314 27.81 0.56 -5.45
CA ALA A 314 26.74 1.35 -6.06
C ALA A 314 25.44 1.32 -5.24
N VAL A 315 25.09 0.18 -4.65
CA VAL A 315 23.92 0.05 -3.76
C VAL A 315 24.14 0.84 -2.46
N ILE A 316 25.35 0.77 -1.88
CA ILE A 316 25.71 1.53 -0.68
C ILE A 316 25.55 3.04 -0.93
N ALA A 317 26.20 3.56 -1.98
CA ALA A 317 26.16 4.99 -2.28
C ALA A 317 24.74 5.48 -2.61
N ARG A 318 23.96 4.67 -3.35
CA ARG A 318 22.56 4.95 -3.65
C ARG A 318 21.70 4.98 -2.38
N THR A 319 21.88 4.02 -1.48
CA THR A 319 21.09 3.94 -0.24
C THR A 319 21.35 5.16 0.64
N HIS A 320 22.60 5.54 0.85
CA HIS A 320 22.94 6.78 1.56
C HIS A 320 22.32 8.01 0.90
N THR A 321 22.38 8.09 -0.43
CA THR A 321 21.75 9.19 -1.19
C THR A 321 20.26 9.24 -0.94
N LEU A 322 19.55 8.11 -1.03
CA LEU A 322 18.10 8.04 -0.81
C LEU A 322 17.70 8.49 0.60
N ILE A 323 18.44 8.08 1.63
CA ILE A 323 18.21 8.50 3.02
C ILE A 323 18.45 10.01 3.16
N ALA A 324 19.59 10.51 2.68
CA ALA A 324 19.93 11.93 2.77
C ALA A 324 19.00 12.83 1.97
N SER A 325 18.54 12.38 0.80
CA SER A 325 17.51 13.06 0.01
C SER A 325 16.18 13.14 0.75
N ALA A 326 15.77 12.09 1.47
CA ALA A 326 14.53 12.13 2.26
C ALA A 326 14.55 13.20 3.36
N VAL A 327 15.71 13.45 3.96
CA VAL A 327 15.91 14.54 4.93
C VAL A 327 15.91 15.90 4.25
N LEU A 328 16.62 16.06 3.12
CA LEU A 328 16.63 17.32 2.37
C LEU A 328 15.25 17.72 1.85
N ASP A 329 14.46 16.74 1.40
CA ASP A 329 13.09 16.92 0.92
C ASP A 329 12.10 17.14 2.08
N ARG A 330 12.56 17.08 3.34
CA ARG A 330 11.75 17.17 4.56
C ARG A 330 10.65 16.12 4.67
N ARG A 331 10.85 14.97 4.04
CA ARG A 331 10.00 13.78 4.22
C ARG A 331 10.31 13.09 5.55
N ILE A 332 11.52 13.27 6.05
CA ILE A 332 12.00 12.74 7.34
C ILE A 332 12.69 13.87 8.09
N ASP A 333 12.39 14.05 9.38
CA ASP A 333 13.19 14.89 10.25
C ASP A 333 14.40 14.09 10.74
N VAL A 334 15.59 14.69 10.66
CA VAL A 334 16.83 14.08 11.17
C VAL A 334 16.74 13.82 12.68
N ALA A 335 15.97 14.64 13.41
CA ALA A 335 15.77 14.47 14.86
C ALA A 335 14.97 13.19 15.22
N ASP A 336 14.24 12.61 14.27
CA ASP A 336 13.50 11.35 14.46
C ASP A 336 14.36 10.11 14.18
N LEU A 337 15.61 10.30 13.74
CA LEU A 337 16.57 9.24 13.48
C LEU A 337 17.62 9.17 14.59
N ASP A 338 17.88 7.94 15.04
CA ASP A 338 19.03 7.67 15.89
C ASP A 338 20.26 7.47 14.99
N PRO A 339 21.36 8.23 15.19
CA PRO A 339 22.57 8.03 14.40
C PRO A 339 23.14 6.62 14.68
N PRO A 340 23.60 5.90 13.65
CA PRO A 340 24.12 4.55 13.79
C PRO A 340 25.49 4.55 14.49
N ASP A 341 25.76 3.52 15.29
CA ASP A 341 27.09 3.32 15.91
C ASP A 341 28.14 2.94 14.87
N ARG A 342 27.70 2.33 13.76
CA ARG A 342 28.56 1.83 12.69
C ARG A 342 28.07 2.28 11.33
N VAL A 343 29.02 2.55 10.43
CA VAL A 343 28.70 3.00 9.07
C VAL A 343 29.29 2.04 8.05
N ARG A 344 28.56 1.82 6.95
CA ARG A 344 29.10 1.08 5.82
C ARG A 344 29.86 2.00 4.88
N THR A 345 31.10 1.65 4.64
CA THR A 345 31.98 2.42 3.75
C THR A 345 31.84 1.97 2.31
N LEU A 346 32.38 2.75 1.37
CA LEU A 346 32.35 2.48 -0.06
C LEU A 346 33.04 1.16 -0.42
N GLY A 347 34.04 0.75 0.37
CA GLY A 347 34.71 -0.55 0.28
C GLY A 347 33.84 -1.73 0.74
N GLY A 348 32.63 -1.48 1.27
CA GLY A 348 31.70 -2.48 1.77
C GLY A 348 31.93 -2.87 3.23
N THR A 349 33.00 -2.37 3.85
CA THR A 349 33.33 -2.61 5.27
C THR A 349 32.39 -1.85 6.18
N VAL A 350 31.89 -2.50 7.23
CA VAL A 350 31.18 -1.85 8.33
C VAL A 350 32.19 -1.42 9.39
N ALA A 351 32.45 -0.13 9.50
CA ALA A 351 33.40 0.48 10.44
C ALA A 351 32.66 1.22 11.56
N ASP A 352 33.35 1.55 12.64
CA ASP A 352 32.82 2.47 13.67
C ASP A 352 32.54 3.84 13.04
N ALA A 353 31.43 4.48 13.42
CA ALA A 353 31.01 5.76 12.84
C ALA A 353 32.11 6.84 12.95
N SER A 354 32.86 6.85 14.05
CA SER A 354 33.97 7.81 14.26
C SER A 354 35.12 7.71 13.25
N ASP A 355 35.25 6.56 12.59
CA ASP A 355 36.30 6.29 11.59
C ASP A 355 35.83 6.62 10.17
N GLY A 356 34.52 6.76 9.96
CA GLY A 356 33.92 7.12 8.68
C GLY A 356 34.09 8.59 8.33
N LEU A 357 34.21 8.89 7.04
CA LEU A 357 34.23 10.26 6.51
C LEU A 357 33.27 10.36 5.32
N VAL A 358 32.31 11.29 5.39
CA VAL A 358 31.47 11.58 4.22
C VAL A 358 32.28 12.34 3.18
N VAL A 359 32.40 11.80 1.97
CA VAL A 359 33.06 12.49 0.85
C VAL A 359 32.11 13.54 0.28
N ASP A 360 32.33 14.80 0.66
CA ASP A 360 31.47 15.94 0.33
C ASP A 360 32.04 16.86 -0.76
N ALA A 361 33.30 16.64 -1.15
CA ALA A 361 33.94 17.37 -2.23
C ALA A 361 34.60 16.42 -3.23
N PRO A 362 34.42 16.62 -4.54
CA PRO A 362 34.83 15.66 -5.56
C PRO A 362 36.35 15.56 -5.73
N TRP A 363 37.13 16.58 -5.35
CA TRP A 363 38.60 16.50 -5.32
C TRP A 363 39.16 15.71 -4.12
N LEU A 364 38.32 15.37 -3.14
CA LEU A 364 38.70 14.52 -2.02
C LEU A 364 38.53 13.03 -2.34
N ALA A 365 37.70 12.67 -3.32
CA ALA A 365 37.47 11.28 -3.71
C ALA A 365 38.75 10.48 -4.03
N PRO A 366 39.80 11.03 -4.69
CA PRO A 366 41.04 10.31 -4.94
C PRO A 366 41.91 10.06 -3.70
N VAL A 367 41.66 10.76 -2.59
CA VAL A 367 42.54 10.72 -1.40
C VAL A 367 41.93 10.02 -0.20
N VAL A 368 40.60 9.92 -0.12
CA VAL A 368 39.90 9.20 0.94
C VAL A 368 39.87 7.70 0.59
N PRO A 369 40.48 6.81 1.40
CA PRO A 369 40.45 5.38 1.14
C PRO A 369 39.02 4.81 1.16
N PRO A 370 38.69 3.84 0.29
CA PRO A 370 37.35 3.23 0.25
C PRO A 370 36.89 2.63 1.58
N GLU A 371 37.82 2.20 2.44
CA GLU A 371 37.58 1.56 3.73
C GLU A 371 37.10 2.52 4.82
N VAL A 372 37.20 3.83 4.59
CA VAL A 372 36.70 4.90 5.48
C VAL A 372 35.77 5.88 4.76
N ALA A 373 35.74 5.85 3.43
CA ALA A 373 34.88 6.70 2.62
C ALA A 373 33.41 6.30 2.77
N VAL A 374 32.58 7.21 3.24
CA VAL A 374 31.12 7.13 3.16
C VAL A 374 30.69 8.04 2.02
N LEU A 375 29.92 7.51 1.07
CA LEU A 375 29.58 8.22 -0.16
C LEU A 375 28.06 8.30 -0.34
N SER A 376 27.60 9.47 -0.76
CA SER A 376 26.32 9.72 -1.41
C SER A 376 26.54 10.68 -2.58
N ASP A 377 25.46 11.13 -3.23
CA ASP A 377 25.52 12.27 -4.15
C ASP A 377 26.09 13.51 -3.44
N MET A 378 26.97 14.24 -4.12
CA MET A 378 27.69 15.39 -3.54
C MET A 378 26.75 16.47 -2.98
N THR A 379 25.57 16.63 -3.56
CA THR A 379 24.54 17.59 -3.08
C THR A 379 23.88 17.15 -1.78
N THR A 380 23.90 15.85 -1.47
CA THR A 380 23.30 15.24 -0.28
C THR A 380 24.31 14.97 0.83
N ALA A 381 25.61 15.12 0.56
CA ALA A 381 26.69 14.74 1.48
C ALA A 381 26.61 15.42 2.86
N ALA A 382 26.21 16.69 2.92
CA ALA A 382 26.02 17.38 4.20
C ALA A 382 24.88 16.76 5.03
N ALA A 383 23.73 16.51 4.40
CA ALA A 383 22.61 15.87 5.08
C ALA A 383 22.94 14.43 5.50
N LEU A 384 23.73 13.70 4.72
CA LEU A 384 24.20 12.37 5.12
C LEU A 384 25.11 12.45 6.35
N ALA A 385 26.02 13.41 6.40
CA ALA A 385 26.89 13.62 7.56
C ALA A 385 26.07 13.89 8.83
N ASP A 386 25.01 14.69 8.72
CA ASP A 386 24.09 14.98 9.84
C ASP A 386 23.31 13.71 10.27
N VAL A 387 22.78 12.92 9.32
CA VAL A 387 22.05 11.67 9.62
C VAL A 387 22.93 10.63 10.31
N LEU A 388 24.17 10.50 9.86
CA LEU A 388 25.11 9.51 10.40
C LEU A 388 25.87 10.02 11.63
N ASP A 389 25.77 11.31 11.95
CA ASP A 389 26.59 12.01 12.95
C ASP A 389 28.10 11.79 12.75
N ILE A 390 28.57 11.90 11.49
CA ILE A 390 29.99 11.74 11.14
C ILE A 390 30.55 12.96 10.42
N ARG A 391 31.86 13.17 10.51
CA ARG A 391 32.52 14.33 9.91
C ARG A 391 32.54 14.25 8.38
N ARG A 392 32.50 15.43 7.77
CA ARG A 392 32.77 15.56 6.33
C ARG A 392 34.27 15.48 6.05
N ALA A 393 34.64 14.94 4.90
CA ALA A 393 36.02 14.84 4.48
C ALA A 393 36.67 16.23 4.36
N SER A 394 35.93 17.23 3.90
CA SER A 394 36.43 18.61 3.79
C SER A 394 36.76 19.27 5.13
N GLU A 395 36.12 18.86 6.22
CA GLU A 395 36.39 19.35 7.58
C GLU A 395 37.56 18.61 8.22
N ALA A 396 37.71 17.32 7.89
CA ALA A 396 38.68 16.45 8.51
C ALA A 396 40.05 16.41 7.79
N ILE A 397 40.12 16.88 6.53
CA ILE A 397 41.31 16.81 5.68
C ILE A 397 41.67 18.21 5.18
N THR A 398 42.91 18.62 5.44
CA THR A 398 43.52 19.82 4.84
C THR A 398 44.60 19.40 3.87
N GLY A 399 44.73 20.09 2.74
CA GLY A 399 45.74 19.83 1.72
C GLY A 399 46.55 21.07 1.34
N GLU A 400 47.87 20.94 1.33
CA GLU A 400 48.81 21.93 0.82
C GLU A 400 49.40 21.45 -0.52
N VAL A 401 49.15 22.19 -1.60
CA VAL A 401 49.71 21.86 -2.91
C VAL A 401 51.23 22.03 -2.89
N ARG A 402 51.97 21.01 -3.34
CA ARG A 402 53.42 21.04 -3.48
C ARG A 402 53.81 21.38 -4.92
N GLY A 403 54.87 22.18 -5.05
CA GLY A 403 55.40 22.60 -6.34
C GLY A 403 54.75 23.86 -6.90
N VAL A 404 55.28 24.33 -8.03
CA VAL A 404 54.81 25.54 -8.71
C VAL A 404 54.17 25.12 -10.03
N GLY A 405 52.87 25.40 -10.17
CA GLY A 405 52.14 25.18 -11.40
C GLY A 405 52.08 26.44 -12.29
N ARG A 406 51.67 26.26 -13.54
CA ARG A 406 51.47 27.34 -14.51
C ARG A 406 50.03 27.83 -14.44
N VAL A 407 49.84 29.13 -14.21
CA VAL A 407 48.52 29.75 -14.30
C VAL A 407 48.04 29.76 -15.76
N SER A 408 46.79 29.36 -15.97
CA SER A 408 46.11 29.30 -17.27
C SER A 408 44.62 29.59 -17.13
N SER A 409 43.86 29.40 -18.21
CA SER A 409 42.41 29.42 -18.25
C SER A 409 41.88 28.16 -18.93
N TRP A 410 40.68 27.72 -18.55
CA TRP A 410 40.10 26.44 -19.01
C TRP A 410 39.99 26.32 -20.53
N ASP A 411 39.71 27.43 -21.23
CA ASP A 411 39.64 27.52 -22.70
C ASP A 411 40.99 27.35 -23.40
N ARG A 412 42.09 27.51 -22.67
CA ARG A 412 43.46 27.36 -23.19
C ARG A 412 44.08 26.01 -22.91
N GLU A 413 43.41 25.16 -22.13
CA GLU A 413 43.91 23.83 -21.77
C GLU A 413 43.20 22.76 -22.63
N PRO A 414 43.86 22.22 -23.68
CA PRO A 414 43.20 21.33 -24.63
C PRO A 414 42.61 20.08 -24.00
N GLY A 415 43.24 19.56 -22.94
CA GLY A 415 42.76 18.38 -22.23
C GLY A 415 41.48 18.64 -21.42
N ALA A 416 41.31 19.83 -20.85
CA ALA A 416 40.06 20.22 -20.18
C ALA A 416 38.92 20.37 -21.20
N VAL A 417 39.19 21.04 -22.34
CA VAL A 417 38.23 21.16 -23.44
C VAL A 417 37.81 19.79 -23.97
N LEU A 418 38.77 18.90 -24.17
CA LEU A 418 38.50 17.53 -24.61
C LEU A 418 37.68 16.74 -23.58
N ALA A 419 38.05 16.79 -22.29
CA ALA A 419 37.34 16.09 -21.23
C ALA A 419 35.88 16.56 -21.11
N CYS A 420 35.65 17.87 -21.09
CA CYS A 420 34.31 18.45 -21.07
C CYS A 420 33.50 18.06 -22.32
N ALA A 421 34.10 18.11 -23.52
CA ALA A 421 33.42 17.72 -24.75
C ALA A 421 33.05 16.22 -24.78
N VAL A 422 33.94 15.34 -24.31
CA VAL A 422 33.69 13.89 -24.24
C VAL A 422 32.64 13.55 -23.17
N LEU A 423 32.65 14.25 -22.04
CA LEU A 423 31.69 14.05 -20.94
C LEU A 423 30.36 14.80 -21.15
N GLY A 424 30.24 15.61 -22.21
CA GLY A 424 29.06 16.45 -22.46
C GLY A 424 28.86 17.55 -21.43
N LEU A 425 29.92 17.96 -20.72
CA LEU A 425 29.88 18.99 -19.68
C LEU A 425 30.22 20.38 -20.25
N PRO A 426 29.62 21.46 -19.73
CA PRO A 426 30.05 22.80 -20.08
C PRO A 426 31.49 23.04 -19.60
N LEU A 427 32.28 23.75 -20.41
CA LEU A 427 33.63 24.14 -20.03
C LEU A 427 33.56 25.16 -18.89
N PRO A 428 34.27 24.95 -17.76
CA PRO A 428 34.32 25.93 -16.68
C PRO A 428 34.92 27.27 -17.13
N THR A 429 34.56 28.34 -16.45
CA THR A 429 35.16 29.67 -16.65
C THR A 429 36.16 29.98 -15.54
N GLY A 430 37.08 30.90 -15.80
CA GLY A 430 38.07 31.34 -14.82
C GLY A 430 39.47 30.75 -15.02
N SER A 431 40.33 30.99 -14.03
CA SER A 431 41.72 30.55 -14.03
C SER A 431 41.89 29.16 -13.43
N VAL A 432 42.86 28.43 -13.95
CA VAL A 432 43.29 27.12 -13.46
C VAL A 432 44.81 27.07 -13.35
N VAL A 433 45.35 26.38 -12.35
CA VAL A 433 46.79 26.18 -12.17
C VAL A 433 47.15 24.77 -12.61
N VAL A 434 47.92 24.65 -13.69
CA VAL A 434 48.26 23.37 -14.31
C VAL A 434 49.65 22.91 -13.86
N HIS A 435 49.72 21.66 -13.39
CA HIS A 435 50.94 21.01 -12.92
C HIS A 435 51.32 19.85 -13.83
N ARG A 436 52.61 19.57 -13.97
CA ARG A 436 53.06 18.33 -14.64
C ARG A 436 52.72 17.10 -13.79
N GLU A 437 52.93 17.23 -12.48
CA GLU A 437 52.54 16.27 -11.46
C GLU A 437 51.98 17.09 -10.30
N LEU A 438 50.74 16.81 -9.89
CA LEU A 438 50.08 17.50 -8.80
C LEU A 438 50.17 16.64 -7.54
N VAL A 439 51.04 17.04 -6.62
CA VAL A 439 51.20 16.41 -5.31
C VAL A 439 50.60 17.32 -4.25
N VAL A 440 49.72 16.77 -3.42
CA VAL A 440 49.13 17.49 -2.27
C VAL A 440 49.61 16.82 -1.00
N ARG A 441 50.21 17.60 -0.09
CA ARG A 441 50.50 17.18 1.27
C ARG A 441 49.21 17.28 2.08
N LEU A 442 48.67 16.15 2.46
CA LEU A 442 47.48 16.04 3.30
C LEU A 442 47.85 16.00 4.79
N SER A 443 46.98 16.57 5.60
CA SER A 443 47.01 16.51 7.07
C SER A 443 45.60 16.40 7.62
N GLY A 444 45.46 15.81 8.81
CA GLY A 444 44.16 15.56 9.46
C GLY A 444 43.86 14.06 9.51
N ALA A 445 42.62 13.68 9.19
CA ALA A 445 42.17 12.28 9.20
C ALA A 445 42.90 11.42 8.14
N VAL A 446 43.31 12.03 7.03
CA VAL A 446 44.22 11.43 6.05
C VAL A 446 45.48 12.27 6.00
N SER A 447 46.65 11.63 6.08
CA SER A 447 47.94 12.31 6.05
C SER A 447 48.89 11.67 5.03
N GLY A 448 49.86 12.46 4.54
CA GLY A 448 50.85 12.00 3.57
C GLY A 448 50.90 12.86 2.32
N ASP A 449 51.68 12.44 1.32
CA ASP A 449 51.79 13.12 0.03
C ASP A 449 51.01 12.24 -0.94
N ARG A 450 50.03 12.83 -1.63
CA ARG A 450 49.21 12.13 -2.60
C ARG A 450 49.30 12.84 -3.94
N ALA A 451 49.62 12.07 -4.98
CA ALA A 451 49.43 12.51 -6.35
C ALA A 451 47.93 12.47 -6.64
N VAL A 452 47.36 13.59 -7.08
CA VAL A 452 45.94 13.73 -7.36
C VAL A 452 45.70 14.31 -8.75
N PRO A 453 44.62 13.93 -9.44
CA PRO A 453 44.30 14.48 -10.76
C PRO A 453 43.94 15.97 -10.69
N TRP A 454 43.33 16.40 -9.59
CA TRP A 454 42.97 17.78 -9.33
C TRP A 454 42.76 18.05 -7.84
N TRP A 455 42.83 19.32 -7.45
CA TRP A 455 42.65 19.79 -6.08
C TRP A 455 42.08 21.21 -6.10
N VAL A 456 41.25 21.55 -5.12
CA VAL A 456 40.75 22.91 -4.91
C VAL A 456 41.25 23.42 -3.57
N THR A 457 41.96 24.54 -3.58
CA THR A 457 42.46 25.18 -2.35
C THR A 457 41.36 26.01 -1.67
N PRO A 458 41.52 26.38 -0.38
CA PRO A 458 40.49 27.11 0.36
C PRO A 458 40.10 28.48 -0.22
N ASP A 459 40.98 29.10 -1.01
CA ASP A 459 40.73 30.35 -1.74
C ASP A 459 39.97 30.13 -3.07
N GLY A 460 39.57 28.89 -3.38
CA GLY A 460 38.84 28.52 -4.59
C GLY A 460 39.72 28.30 -5.82
N THR A 461 41.05 28.37 -5.70
CA THR A 461 41.95 28.12 -6.83
C THR A 461 41.95 26.63 -7.19
N VAL A 462 41.68 26.32 -8.47
CA VAL A 462 41.69 24.95 -8.97
C VAL A 462 43.09 24.60 -9.49
N HIS A 463 43.63 23.50 -9.00
CA HIS A 463 44.89 22.90 -9.43
C HIS A 463 44.59 21.57 -10.16
N CYS A 464 45.22 21.31 -11.30
CA CYS A 464 45.05 20.05 -12.03
C CYS A 464 46.34 19.58 -12.72
N VAL A 465 46.38 18.31 -13.11
CA VAL A 465 47.48 17.77 -13.91
C VAL A 465 47.32 18.08 -15.41
N GLU A 466 48.43 18.22 -16.11
CA GLU A 466 48.49 18.43 -17.57
C GLU A 466 47.95 17.23 -18.36
N SER A 467 48.09 16.02 -17.80
CA SER A 467 47.65 14.77 -18.43
C SER A 467 46.20 14.41 -18.07
N TRP A 468 45.28 14.71 -18.98
CA TRP A 468 43.88 14.29 -18.90
C TRP A 468 43.76 12.92 -19.58
N GLU A 469 44.40 11.88 -19.01
CA GLU A 469 44.39 10.54 -19.63
C GLU A 469 42.96 9.94 -19.58
N ARG A 470 42.46 9.50 -20.74
CA ARG A 470 41.38 8.49 -20.82
C ARG A 470 41.82 7.25 -20.03
N PRO A 471 40.91 6.55 -19.32
CA PRO A 471 41.20 5.22 -18.82
C PRO A 471 41.72 4.35 -19.97
N ARG A 472 42.88 3.71 -19.80
CA ARG A 472 43.41 2.76 -20.78
C ARG A 472 42.56 1.49 -20.74
N GLY A 473 41.66 1.35 -21.70
CA GLY A 473 40.82 0.18 -21.87
C GLY A 473 39.49 0.55 -22.51
N ALA A 474 39.47 0.63 -23.83
CA ALA A 474 38.27 0.57 -24.66
C ALA A 474 38.33 -0.74 -25.47
#